data_AF-A0A7M3X120-F1
#
_entry.id   AF-A0A7M3X120-F1
#
_cell.length_a   1.000
_cell.length_b   1.000
_cell.length_c   1.000
_cell.angle_alpha   90.00
_cell.angle_beta   90.00
_cell.angle_gamma   90.00
#
_symmetry.space_group_name_H-M   'P 1'
#
loop_
_entity.id
_entity.type
_entity.pdbx_description
1 polymer ?
#
loop_
_entity_poly.entity_id
_entity_poly.type
_entity_poly.pdbx_seq_one_letter_code
_entity_poly.pdbx_strand_id
1 'polypeptide(L)' 'MRALVTGGAGFIGSHLIDRLVARGDEVVVIDNLSSGHASFIQGHLDS' A
#
# COMPACT_ATOMS: atom_id res chain seq x y z
N MET A 1 -1.74 13.07 6.36
CA MET A 1 -2.70 12.35 7.24
C MET A 1 -2.18 10.94 7.50
N ARG A 2 -2.80 10.19 8.41
CA ARG A 2 -2.53 8.75 8.62
C ARG A 2 -3.62 7.91 7.99
N ALA A 3 -3.25 6.91 7.20
CA ALA A 3 -4.18 6.01 6.53
C ALA A 3 -3.83 4.54 6.81
N LEU A 4 -4.84 3.73 7.07
CA LEU A 4 -4.73 2.27 7.13
C LEU A 4 -5.37 1.69 5.87
N VAL A 5 -4.61 0.91 5.10
CA VAL A 5 -5.08 0.27 3.87
C VAL A 5 -5.07 -1.24 4.04
N THR A 6 -6.25 -1.86 4.02
CA THR A 6 -6.38 -3.32 3.98
C THR A 6 -6.38 -3.81 2.53
N GLY A 7 -5.70 -4.92 2.23
CA GLY A 7 -5.61 -5.43 0.85
C GLY A 7 -4.68 -4.58 -0.04
N GLY A 8 -3.72 -3.89 0.57
CA GLY A 8 -2.83 -2.94 -0.11
C GLY A 8 -1.87 -3.55 -1.14
N ALA A 9 -1.58 -4.84 -1.04
CA ALA A 9 -0.75 -5.55 -2.01
C ALA A 9 -1.56 -6.10 -3.20
N GLY A 10 -2.85 -5.76 -3.33
CA GLY A 10 -3.66 -6.05 -4.52
C GLY A 10 -3.62 -4.93 -5.57
N PHE A 11 -4.18 -5.17 -6.77
CA PHE A 11 -4.13 -4.24 -7.91
C PHE A 11 -4.63 -2.82 -7.59
N ILE A 12 -5.79 -2.70 -6.94
CA ILE A 12 -6.34 -1.39 -6.58
C ILE A 12 -5.60 -0.80 -5.37
N GLY A 13 -5.27 -1.64 -4.40
CA GLY A 13 -4.61 -1.24 -3.17
C GLY A 13 -3.25 -0.58 -3.43
N SER A 14 -2.45 -1.15 -4.32
CA SER A 14 -1.11 -0.63 -4.63
C SER A 14 -1.17 0.74 -5.29
N HIS A 15 -2.09 0.96 -6.23
CA HIS A 15 -2.29 2.27 -6.86
C HIS A 15 -2.85 3.32 -5.89
N LEU A 16 -3.71 2.91 -4.95
CA LEU A 16 -4.15 3.81 -3.88
C LEU A 16 -2.96 4.22 -3.00
N ILE A 17 -2.11 3.26 -2.60
CA ILE A 17 -0.91 3.53 -1.80
C ILE A 17 0.03 4.49 -2.54
N ASP A 18 0.31 4.26 -3.83
CA ASP A 18 1.10 5.18 -4.66
C ASP A 18 0.60 6.62 -4.53
N ARG A 19 -0.73 6.80 -4.62
CA ARG A 19 -1.34 8.13 -4.56
C ARG A 19 -1.30 8.75 -3.17
N LEU A 20 -1.47 7.97 -2.12
CA LEU A 20 -1.42 8.42 -0.73
C LEU A 20 0.00 8.83 -0.33
N VAL A 21 0.99 7.99 -0.65
CA VAL A 21 2.41 8.29 -0.40
C VAL A 21 2.83 9.53 -1.20
N ALA A 22 2.45 9.64 -2.48
CA ALA A 22 2.73 10.84 -3.28
C ALA A 22 2.03 12.12 -2.75
N ARG A 23 1.01 11.99 -1.90
CA ARG A 23 0.37 13.14 -1.21
C ARG A 23 1.13 13.54 0.07
N GLY A 24 2.10 12.75 0.52
CA GLY A 24 2.78 12.91 1.80
C GLY A 24 2.00 12.33 2.99
N ASP A 25 1.14 11.35 2.76
CA ASP A 25 0.48 10.64 3.86
C ASP A 25 1.36 9.51 4.41
N GLU A 26 1.21 9.27 5.71
CA GLU A 26 1.76 8.09 6.37
C GLU A 26 0.77 6.93 6.21
N VAL A 27 1.23 5.83 5.61
CA VAL A 27 0.37 4.72 5.22
C VAL A 27 0.81 3.45 5.92
N VAL A 28 -0.11 2.81 6.63
CA VAL A 28 0.07 1.46 7.16
C VAL A 28 -0.74 0.49 6.30
N VAL A 29 -0.12 -0.60 5.87
CA VAL A 29 -0.76 -1.61 5.03
C VAL A 29 -0.96 -2.90 5.82
N ILE A 30 -2.17 -3.47 5.75
CA ILE A 30 -2.45 -4.82 6.24
C ILE A 30 -2.91 -5.65 5.04
N ASP A 31 -2.13 -6.68 4.71
CA ASP A 31 -2.45 -7.59 3.64
C ASP A 31 -2.01 -9.00 4.03
N ASN A 32 -2.85 -9.99 3.75
CA ASN A 32 -2.56 -11.40 4.04
C ASN A 32 -1.96 -12.13 2.82
N LEU A 33 -1.78 -11.44 1.70
CA LEU A 33 -1.23 -11.92 0.44
C LEU A 33 -1.99 -13.13 -0.15
N SER A 34 -3.28 -13.29 0.13
CA SER A 34 -4.07 -14.40 -0.43
C SER A 34 -4.22 -14.31 -1.95
N SER A 35 -4.28 -13.08 -2.48
CA SER A 35 -4.29 -12.77 -3.91
C SER A 35 -3.41 -11.57 -4.30
N GLY A 36 -2.87 -10.86 -3.30
CA GLY A 36 -1.93 -9.77 -3.50
C GLY A 36 -0.49 -10.27 -3.65
N HIS A 37 0.38 -9.41 -4.14
CA HIS A 37 1.81 -9.71 -4.29
C HIS A 37 2.65 -8.58 -3.68
N ALA A 38 3.58 -8.90 -2.78
CA ALA A 38 4.39 -7.90 -2.09
C ALA A 38 5.18 -7.00 -3.05
N SER A 39 5.51 -7.50 -4.25
CA SER A 39 6.15 -6.70 -5.31
C SER A 39 5.35 -5.48 -5.75
N PHE A 40 4.03 -5.45 -5.54
CA PHE A 40 3.18 -4.30 -5.87
C PHE A 40 3.40 -3.10 -4.95
N ILE A 41 3.95 -3.32 -3.75
CA ILE A 41 4.21 -2.27 -2.76
C ILE A 41 5.69 -2.20 -2.35
N GLN A 42 6.57 -2.94 -3.02
CA GLN A 42 7.99 -3.05 -2.67
C GLN A 42 8.70 -1.69 -2.62
N GLY A 43 8.30 -0.75 -3.48
CA GLY A 43 8.86 0.61 -3.49
C GLY A 43 8.53 1.46 -2.26
N HIS A 44 7.56 1.03 -1.44
CA HIS A 44 7.06 1.77 -0.29
C HIS A 44 7.37 1.11 1.07
N LEU A 45 8.05 -0.05 1.08
CA LEU A 45 8.26 -0.82 2.32
C LEU A 45 9.26 -0.16 3.29
N ASP A 46 10.10 0.76 2.80
CA ASP A 46 11.13 1.46 3.57
C ASP A 46 10.92 3.00 3.59
N SER A 47 9.73 3.47 3.17
CA SER A 47 9.39 4.91 3.00
C SER A 47 8.90 5.59 4.27
#